data_AF-A0A9E3GKC6-F1
#
_entry.id   AF-A0A9E3GKC6-F1
#
_cell.length_a   1.000
_cell.length_b   1.000
_cell.length_c   1.000
_cell.angle_alpha   90.00
_cell.angle_beta   90.00
_cell.angle_gamma   90.00
#
_symmetry.space_group_name_H-M   'P 1'
#
loop_
_entity.id
_entity.type
_entity.pdbx_description
1 polymer ?
#
loop_
_entity_poly.entity_id
_entity_poly.type
_entity_poly.pdbx_seq_one_letter_code
_entity_poly.pdbx_strand_id
1 'polypeptide(L)'
;MERVETCNSIWLLDPALMQFCRMPKGADPTYAVSARWQPYFRWEEEPDTGAFRVALDDARTRWLSSRRHVDPCPRCDHEATRLVIMPPPPCAVVGDLLE
;
A
#
# COMPACT_ATOMS: atom_id res chain seq x y z
N MET A 1 -2.92 -20.75 -2.28
CA MET A 1 -3.25 -19.35 -1.98
C MET A 1 -2.47 -18.91 -0.74
N GLU A 2 -1.62 -17.90 -0.88
CA GLU A 2 -0.83 -17.30 0.20
C GLU A 2 -1.44 -15.96 0.61
N ARG A 3 -1.48 -15.66 1.92
CA ARG A 3 -1.92 -14.37 2.44
C ARG A 3 -0.73 -13.63 3.03
N VAL A 4 -0.50 -12.42 2.56
CA VAL A 4 0.59 -11.56 3.01
C VAL A 4 0.03 -10.26 3.56
N GLU A 5 0.28 -10.01 4.84
CA GLU A 5 -0.19 -8.80 5.51
C GLU A 5 0.89 -7.72 5.44
N THR A 6 0.49 -6.53 5.02
CA THR A 6 1.34 -5.32 5.00
C THR A 6 0.75 -4.30 5.96
N CYS A 7 1.44 -3.18 6.18
CA CYS A 7 1.03 -2.18 7.15
C CYS A 7 -0.43 -1.72 6.95
N ASN A 8 -0.84 -1.48 5.70
CA ASN A 8 -2.13 -0.87 5.34
C ASN A 8 -2.98 -1.74 4.41
N SER A 9 -2.52 -2.93 4.03
CA SER A 9 -3.23 -3.78 3.06
C SER A 9 -2.96 -5.26 3.30
N ILE A 10 -3.90 -6.08 2.89
CA ILE A 10 -3.78 -7.54 2.82
C ILE A 10 -3.63 -7.92 1.35
N TRP A 11 -2.63 -8.72 1.06
CA TRP A 11 -2.38 -9.28 -0.26
C TRP A 11 -2.75 -10.77 -0.24
N LEU A 12 -3.59 -11.19 -1.17
CA LEU A 12 -3.88 -12.60 -1.42
C LEU A 12 -3.21 -12.98 -2.73
N LEU A 13 -2.36 -13.98 -2.71
CA LEU A 13 -1.66 -14.50 -3.87
C LEU A 13 -2.13 -15.90 -4.20
N ASP A 14 -2.50 -16.12 -5.44
CA ASP A 14 -2.79 -17.44 -5.97
C ASP A 14 -1.70 -17.83 -6.99
N PRO A 15 -0.67 -18.57 -6.57
CA PRO A 15 0.38 -19.04 -7.47
C PRO A 15 -0.09 -20.13 -8.44
N ALA A 16 -1.23 -20.78 -8.20
CA ALA A 16 -1.78 -21.74 -9.16
C ALA A 16 -2.41 -21.03 -10.36
N LEU A 17 -3.05 -19.87 -10.11
CA LEU A 17 -3.68 -19.05 -11.15
C LEU A 17 -2.82 -17.88 -11.63
N MET A 18 -1.66 -17.64 -10.99
CA MET A 18 -0.79 -16.48 -11.25
C MET A 18 -1.56 -15.16 -11.10
N GLN A 19 -2.39 -15.06 -10.06
CA GLN A 19 -3.20 -13.89 -9.78
C GLN A 19 -3.04 -13.41 -8.34
N PHE A 20 -3.17 -12.11 -8.12
CA PHE A 20 -3.16 -11.53 -6.80
C PHE A 20 -4.33 -10.58 -6.61
N CYS A 21 -4.75 -10.42 -5.36
CA CYS A 21 -5.74 -9.48 -4.92
C CYS A 21 -5.16 -8.63 -3.78
N ARG A 22 -5.41 -7.32 -3.82
CA ARG A 22 -5.04 -6.40 -2.75
C ARG A 22 -6.30 -5.82 -2.12
N MET A 23 -6.42 -6.00 -0.81
CA MET A 23 -7.53 -5.49 -0.01
C MET A 23 -7.00 -4.52 1.05
N PRO A 24 -7.79 -3.51 1.47
CA PRO A 24 -7.40 -2.69 2.61
C PRO A 24 -7.33 -3.55 3.88
N LYS A 25 -6.45 -3.18 4.81
CA LYS A 25 -6.36 -3.87 6.12
C LYS A 25 -7.69 -3.69 6.85
N GLY A 26 -8.21 -4.78 7.43
CA GLY A 26 -9.53 -4.80 8.07
C GLY A 26 -10.71 -4.92 7.10
N ALA A 27 -10.47 -5.12 5.80
CA ALA A 27 -11.53 -5.50 4.87
C ALA A 27 -12.16 -6.84 5.26
N ASP A 28 -13.48 -6.94 5.09
CA ASP A 28 -14.21 -8.18 5.31
C ASP A 28 -13.71 -9.28 4.37
N PRO A 29 -13.57 -10.55 4.83
CA PRO A 29 -13.10 -11.64 3.99
C PRO A 29 -13.99 -11.91 2.76
N THR A 30 -15.27 -11.52 2.79
CA THR A 30 -16.15 -11.58 1.60
C THR A 30 -15.70 -10.63 0.49
N TYR A 31 -14.92 -9.60 0.81
CA TYR A 31 -14.34 -8.69 -0.17
C TYR A 31 -13.42 -9.42 -1.15
N ALA A 32 -12.75 -10.50 -0.75
CA ALA A 32 -11.88 -11.28 -1.65
C ALA A 32 -12.67 -11.95 -2.80
N VAL A 33 -13.94 -12.25 -2.58
CA VAL A 33 -14.84 -12.87 -3.57
C VAL A 33 -15.25 -11.84 -4.63
N SER A 34 -15.49 -10.59 -4.22
CA SER A 34 -15.80 -9.47 -5.11
C SER A 34 -14.57 -8.70 -5.58
N ALA A 35 -13.39 -9.01 -5.03
CA ALA A 35 -12.19 -8.26 -5.32
C ALA A 35 -11.71 -8.53 -6.73
N ARG A 36 -11.20 -7.47 -7.35
CA ARG A 36 -10.63 -7.50 -8.69
C ARG A 36 -9.25 -8.17 -8.63
N TRP A 37 -9.24 -9.50 -8.72
CA TRP A 37 -8.03 -10.28 -8.95
C TRP A 37 -7.31 -9.78 -10.20
N GLN A 38 -6.00 -9.61 -10.07
CA GLN A 38 -5.14 -9.09 -11.12
C GLN A 38 -4.07 -10.14 -11.44
N PRO A 39 -3.72 -10.36 -12.72
CA PRO A 39 -2.61 -11.24 -13.05
C PRO A 39 -1.30 -10.68 -12.51
N TYR A 40 -0.40 -11.57 -12.12
CA TYR A 40 1.01 -11.24 -11.92
C TYR A 40 1.89 -12.23 -12.65
N PHE A 41 3.12 -11.81 -12.95
CA PHE A 41 4.06 -12.61 -13.73
C PHE A 41 5.26 -13.06 -12.90
N ARG A 42 5.56 -12.33 -11.83
CA ARG A 42 6.65 -12.67 -10.92
C ARG A 42 6.39 -12.14 -9.52
N TRP A 43 6.80 -12.92 -8.54
CA TRP A 43 6.91 -12.54 -7.14
C TRP A 43 8.37 -12.65 -6.73
N GLU A 44 8.89 -11.63 -6.06
CA GLU A 44 10.23 -11.66 -5.47
C GLU A 44 10.13 -11.11 -4.04
N GLU A 45 10.59 -11.89 -3.07
CA GLU A 45 10.59 -11.54 -1.65
C GLU A 45 12.01 -11.63 -1.09
N GLU A 46 12.38 -10.61 -0.32
CA GLU A 46 13.62 -10.48 0.41
C GLU A 46 13.40 -11.04 1.83
N PRO A 47 13.96 -12.22 2.16
CA PRO A 47 13.64 -12.93 3.40
C PRO A 47 14.08 -12.17 4.65
N ASP A 48 15.21 -11.45 4.59
CA ASP A 48 15.76 -10.71 5.74
C ASP A 48 14.94 -9.48 6.12
N THR A 49 14.25 -8.88 5.16
CA THR A 49 13.54 -7.60 5.36
C THR A 49 12.03 -7.72 5.28
N GLY A 50 11.54 -8.86 4.77
CA GLY A 50 10.14 -9.08 4.40
C GLY A 50 9.68 -8.17 3.26
N ALA A 51 10.58 -7.48 2.56
CA ALA A 51 10.22 -6.66 1.40
C ALA A 51 9.89 -7.57 0.23
N PHE A 52 8.84 -7.26 -0.53
CA PHE A 52 8.46 -8.04 -1.69
C PHE A 52 8.02 -7.16 -2.85
N ARG A 53 8.12 -7.71 -4.05
CA ARG A 53 7.67 -7.07 -5.28
C ARG A 53 6.93 -8.03 -6.21
N VAL A 54 5.87 -7.53 -6.82
CA VAL A 54 4.99 -8.23 -7.76
C VAL A 54 5.14 -7.59 -9.14
N ALA A 55 5.52 -8.36 -10.16
CA ALA A 55 5.52 -7.91 -11.55
C ALA A 55 4.12 -8.00 -12.15
N LEU A 56 3.62 -6.91 -12.71
CA LEU A 56 2.29 -6.81 -13.30
C LEU A 56 2.25 -7.13 -14.80
N ASP A 57 3.41 -7.20 -15.43
CA ASP A 57 3.59 -7.54 -16.85
C ASP A 57 4.70 -8.56 -17.04
N ASP A 58 4.65 -9.31 -18.14
CA ASP A 58 5.63 -10.34 -18.48
C ASP A 58 7.02 -9.73 -18.75
N ALA A 59 7.04 -8.53 -19.34
CA ALA A 59 8.24 -7.76 -19.62
C ALA A 59 8.91 -7.22 -18.34
N ARG A 60 8.28 -7.39 -17.16
CA ARG A 60 8.79 -6.96 -15.85
C ARG A 60 9.16 -5.49 -15.81
N THR A 61 8.35 -4.65 -16.45
CA THR A 61 8.54 -3.19 -16.50
C THR A 61 7.74 -2.47 -15.42
N ARG A 62 6.65 -3.09 -14.95
CA ARG A 62 5.74 -2.56 -13.92
C ARG A 62 5.78 -3.46 -12.71
N TRP A 63 6.20 -2.88 -11.60
CA TRP A 63 6.32 -3.56 -10.31
C TRP A 63 5.48 -2.86 -9.26
N LEU A 64 4.80 -3.65 -8.42
CA LEU A 64 4.29 -3.19 -7.13
C LEU A 64 5.22 -3.69 -6.04
N SER A 65 5.78 -2.77 -5.25
CA SER A 65 6.60 -3.10 -4.09
C SER A 65 5.83 -2.90 -2.79
N SER A 66 6.00 -3.79 -1.83
CA SER A 66 5.45 -3.68 -0.48
C SER A 66 6.34 -4.43 0.51
N ARG A 67 5.99 -4.43 1.79
CA ARG A 67 6.74 -5.14 2.82
C ARG A 67 5.77 -5.83 3.78
N ARG A 68 6.07 -7.08 4.13
CA ARG A 68 5.39 -7.83 5.18
C ARG A 68 5.43 -7.01 6.47
N HIS A 69 4.28 -6.92 7.13
CA HIS A 69 4.22 -6.33 8.45
C HIS A 69 4.84 -7.32 9.44
N VAL A 70 6.00 -6.96 9.98
CA VAL A 70 6.71 -7.69 11.03
C VAL A 70 6.82 -6.77 12.24
N ASP A 71 6.62 -7.30 13.44
CA ASP A 71 6.79 -6.55 14.68
C ASP A 71 8.23 -6.71 15.20
N PRO A 72 8.95 -5.62 15.55
CA PRO A 72 8.55 -4.22 15.46
C PRO A 72 8.53 -3.70 14.01
N CYS A 73 7.46 -2.99 13.62
CA CYS A 73 7.32 -2.49 12.25
C CYS A 73 7.84 -1.05 12.14
N PRO A 74 8.98 -0.78 11.47
CA PRO A 74 9.59 0.55 11.43
C PRO A 74 8.70 1.61 10.76
N ARG A 75 7.77 1.20 9.87
CA ARG A 75 6.83 2.11 9.22
C ARG A 75 5.64 2.46 10.11
N CYS A 76 5.09 1.48 10.84
CA CYS A 76 4.00 1.73 11.78
C CYS A 76 4.47 2.54 12.99
N ASP A 77 5.73 2.35 13.40
CA ASP A 77 6.35 3.12 14.48
C ASP A 77 6.56 4.59 14.08
N HIS A 78 6.89 4.87 12.81
CA HIS A 78 7.11 6.23 12.30
C HIS A 78 5.82 6.99 11.91
N GLU A 79 4.76 6.29 11.46
CA GLU A 79 3.51 6.93 10.98
C GLU A 79 2.67 7.55 12.11
N ALA A 80 3.01 7.30 13.38
CA ALA A 80 2.46 8.05 14.52
C ALA A 80 2.86 9.55 14.54
N THR A 81 3.86 9.96 13.73
CA THR A 81 4.42 11.33 13.74
C THR A 81 4.23 12.08 12.41
N ARG A 82 3.12 11.86 11.70
CA ARG A 82 2.81 12.71 10.53
C ARG A 82 1.37 13.23 10.51
N LEU A 83 0.99 13.93 11.57
CA LEU A 83 -0.01 14.99 11.46
C LEU A 83 0.71 16.28 11.06
N VAL A 84 0.91 16.49 9.75
CA VAL A 84 1.31 17.82 9.27
C VAL A 84 0.04 18.67 9.30
N ILE A 85 -0.18 19.41 10.38
CA ILE A 85 -1.11 20.53 10.36
C ILE A 85 -0.53 21.52 9.35
N MET A 86 -1.01 21.51 8.12
CA MET A 86 -0.75 22.62 7.21
C MET A 86 -1.33 23.88 7.87
N PRO A 87 -0.56 24.96 8.04
CA PRO A 87 -1.15 26.23 8.44
C PRO A 87 -2.18 26.65 7.37
N PRO A 88 -3.33 27.22 7.75
CA PRO A 88 -4.26 27.76 6.76
C PRO A 88 -3.52 28.79 5.89
N PRO A 89 -3.87 28.91 4.60
CA PRO A 89 -3.32 29.98 3.77
C PRO A 89 -3.55 31.32 4.49
N PRO A 90 -2.60 32.27 4.44
CA PRO A 90 -2.82 33.57 5.06
C PRO A 90 -4.10 34.15 4.45
N CYS A 91 -5.11 34.40 5.30
CA CYS A 91 -6.25 35.21 4.92
C CYS A 91 -5.70 36.48 4.28
N ALA A 92 -6.03 36.70 3.01
CA ALA A 92 -5.68 37.93 2.33
C ALA A 92 -6.27 39.09 3.15
N VAL A 93 -5.40 39.82 3.84
CA VAL A 93 -5.69 41.16 4.32
C VAL A 93 -5.84 42.01 3.07
N VAL A 94 -7.06 42.11 2.55
CA VAL A 94 -7.45 43.28 1.74
C VAL A 94 -7.53 44.45 2.72
N GLY A 95 -6.36 45.02 3.00
CA GLY A 95 -6.24 46.28 3.69
C GLY A 95 -6.58 47.38 2.70
N ASP A 96 -7.58 48.17 3.09
CA ASP A 96 -7.84 49.56 2.68
C ASP A 96 -6.63 50.27 2.06
N LEU A 97 -6.83 50.82 0.86
CA LEU A 97 -6.14 52.03 0.45
C LEU A 97 -7.21 53.08 0.15
N LEU A 98 -7.27 54.09 1.02
CA LEU A 98 -7.88 55.39 0.78
C LEU A 98 -7.54 55.88 -0.62
N GLU A 99 -8.56 56.36 -1.37
CA GLU A 99 -8.65 57.74 -1.87
C GLU A 99 -10.12 58.18 -1.91
#